data_AF-A0A535XHB7-F1
#
_entry.id   AF-A0A535XHB7-F1
#
_cell.length_a   1.000
_cell.length_b   1.000
_cell.length_c   1.000
_cell.angle_alpha   90.00
_cell.angle_beta   90.00
_cell.angle_gamma   90.00
#
_symmetry.space_group_name_H-M   'P 1'
#
loop_
_entity.id
_entity.type
_entity.pdbx_description
1 polymer ?
#
loop_
_entity_poly.entity_id
_entity_poly.type
_entity_poly.pdbx_seq_one_letter_code
_entity_poly.pdbx_strand_id
1 'polypeptide(L)' 'MLFHIVERKWWYFLFSALLIVPGVIFLAIGGLRPGIEFKGGTLLEVTFATRPDDAQLTRP' A
#
# COMPACT_ATOMS: atom_id res chain seq x y z
N MET A 1 40.77 3.59 -11.78
CA MET A 1 39.82 4.64 -11.34
C MET A 1 38.98 4.06 -10.22
N LEU A 2 39.24 4.44 -8.97
CA LEU A 2 38.39 4.06 -7.84
C LEU A 2 37.24 5.08 -7.79
N PHE A 3 36.02 4.65 -8.06
CA PHE A 3 34.86 5.53 -8.05
C PHE A 3 34.66 6.12 -6.63
N HIS A 4 34.80 7.45 -6.48
CA HIS A 4 34.59 8.20 -5.22
C HIS A 4 33.10 8.31 -4.81
N ILE A 5 32.32 7.25 -5.03
CA ILE A 5 30.91 7.15 -4.64
C ILE A 5 30.77 6.61 -3.22
N VAL A 6 31.71 5.75 -2.79
CA VAL A 6 31.69 5.12 -1.47
C VAL A 6 31.93 6.14 -0.34
N GLU A 7 32.65 7.23 -0.63
CA GLU A 7 33.06 8.24 0.34
C GLU A 7 31.87 9.00 0.96
N ARG A 8 30.81 9.24 0.18
CA ARG A 8 29.59 9.94 0.62
C ARG A 8 28.38 9.02 0.82
N LYS A 9 28.56 7.70 0.86
CA LYS A 9 27.45 6.72 0.99
C LYS A 9 26.49 7.01 2.15
N TRP A 10 27.02 7.55 3.24
CA TRP A 10 26.24 7.89 4.43
C TRP A 10 25.19 8.97 4.19
N TRP A 11 25.44 9.93 3.30
CA TRP A 11 24.43 10.94 2.92
C TRP A 11 23.26 10.31 2.18
N TYR A 12 23.53 9.35 1.30
CA TYR A 12 22.48 8.60 0.61
C TYR A 12 21.69 7.72 1.58
N PHE A 13 22.35 7.03 2.51
CA PHE A 13 21.66 6.27 3.55
C PHE A 13 20.82 7.14 4.48
N LEU A 14 21.31 8.32 4.87
CA LEU A 14 20.55 9.24 5.71
C LEU A 14 19.30 9.76 4.99
N PHE A 15 19.43 10.15 3.72
CA PHE A 15 18.30 10.57 2.91
C PHE A 15 17.28 9.43 2.72
N SER A 16 17.75 8.22 2.40
CA SER A 16 16.89 7.04 2.29
C SER A 16 16.18 6.71 3.61
N ALA A 17 16.91 6.76 4.73
CA ALA A 17 16.33 6.54 6.05
C ALA A 17 15.27 7.59 6.39
N LEU A 18 15.53 8.87 6.10
CA LEU A 18 14.56 9.94 6.32
C LEU A 18 13.27 9.74 5.50
N LEU A 19 13.34 9.12 4.33
CA LEU A 19 12.16 8.81 3.52
C LEU A 19 11.44 7.53 4.00
N ILE A 20 12.19 6.47 4.31
CA ILE A 20 11.65 5.17 4.67
C ILE A 20 11.06 5.18 6.09
N VAL A 21 11.77 5.77 7.06
CA VAL A 21 11.41 5.70 8.48
C VAL A 21 10.04 6.32 8.76
N PRO A 22 9.69 7.52 8.28
CA PRO A 22 8.35 8.07 8.46
C PRO A 22 7.28 7.17 7.82
N GLY A 23 7.53 6.65 6.61
CA GLY A 23 6.59 5.74 5.94
C GLY A 23 6.31 4.48 6.74
N VAL A 24 7.36 3.87 7.31
CA VAL A 24 7.23 2.70 8.20
C VAL A 24 6.50 3.06 9.50
N ILE A 25 6.78 4.23 10.09
CA ILE A 25 6.08 4.70 11.30
C ILE A 25 4.58 4.89 11.01
N PHE A 26 4.21 5.56 9.92
CA PHE A 26 2.81 5.74 9.54
C PHE A 26 2.12 4.40 9.26
N LEU A 27 2.80 3.46 8.61
CA LEU A 27 2.27 2.13 8.35
C LEU A 27 2.10 1.31 9.64
N ALA A 28 3.01 1.45 10.60
CA ALA A 28 2.91 0.78 11.89
C ALA A 28 1.78 1.34 12.76
N ILE A 29 1.56 2.65 12.77
CA ILE A 29 0.51 3.31 13.55
C ILE A 29 -0.87 3.18 12.88
N GLY A 30 -0.95 3.46 11.57
CA GLY A 30 -2.20 3.40 10.81
C GLY A 30 -2.63 1.98 10.45
N GLY A 31 -1.70 1.04 10.49
CA GLY A 31 -1.91 -0.34 10.08
C GLY A 31 -2.18 -0.49 8.58
N LEU A 32 -2.33 -1.74 8.17
CA LEU A 32 -2.82 -2.10 6.84
C LEU A 32 -4.29 -2.49 6.95
N ARG A 33 -5.10 -2.20 5.92
CA ARG A 33 -6.46 -2.71 5.78
C ARG A 33 -6.36 -4.10 5.16
N PRO A 34 -6.42 -5.20 5.93
CA PRO A 34 -6.19 -6.53 5.38
C PRO A 34 -7.42 -6.94 4.57
N GLY A 35 -7.18 -7.50 3.39
CA GLY A 35 -8.21 -8.03 2.52
C GLY A 35 -8.94 -9.25 3.11
N ILE A 36 -9.95 -9.72 2.37
CA ILE A 36 -10.75 -10.89 2.73
C ILE A 36 -9.89 -12.17 2.85
N GLU A 37 -8.74 -12.19 2.19
CA GLU A 37 -7.73 -13.26 2.24
C GLU A 37 -7.09 -13.41 3.62
N PHE A 38 -7.07 -12.33 4.42
CA PHE A 38 -6.38 -12.28 5.72
C PHE A 38 -7.33 -12.20 6.92
N LYS A 39 -8.57 -11.71 6.73
CA LYS A 39 -9.58 -11.62 7.81
C LYS A 39 -10.70 -12.65 7.71
N GLY A 40 -10.75 -13.41 6.62
CA GLY A 40 -11.94 -14.17 6.26
C GLY A 40 -13.03 -13.24 5.72
N GLY A 41 -13.83 -13.77 4.80
CA GLY A 41 -14.89 -13.03 4.13
C GLY A 41 -15.45 -13.85 2.98
N THR A 42 -16.40 -13.27 2.27
CA THR A 42 -17.03 -13.91 1.11
C THR A 42 -16.87 -12.98 -0.09
N LEU A 43 -16.35 -13.53 -1.18
CA LEU A 43 -16.38 -12.89 -2.49
C LEU A 43 -17.66 -13.33 -3.19
N LEU A 44 -18.49 -12.37 -3.58
CA LEU A 44 -19.66 -12.61 -4.43
C LEU A 44 -19.38 -12.01 -5.81
N GLU A 45 -19.36 -12.86 -6.83
CA GLU A 45 -19.19 -12.44 -8.22
C GLU A 45 -20.56 -12.38 -8.90
N VAL A 46 -20.86 -11.22 -9.50
CA VAL A 46 -22.16 -10.97 -10.16
C VAL A 46 -21.90 -10.38 -11.52
N THR A 47 -22.61 -10.89 -12.53
CA THR A 47 -22.53 -10.38 -13.92
C THR A 47 -23.86 -9.73 -14.28
N PHE A 48 -23.79 -8.51 -14.83
CA PHE A 48 -24.95 -7.77 -15.28
C PHE A 48 -24.97 -7.68 -16.81
N ALA A 49 -26.15 -7.86 -17.40
CA ALA A 49 -26.33 -7.75 -18.86
C ALA A 49 -26.18 -6.30 -19.36
N THR A 50 -26.46 -5.32 -18.51
CA THR A 50 -26.32 -3.88 -18.75
C THR A 50 -25.75 -3.21 -17.51
N ARG A 51 -25.16 -2.02 -17.65
CA ARG A 51 -24.57 -1.29 -16.52
C ARG A 51 -25.67 -0.98 -15.49
N PRO A 52 -25.59 -1.52 -14.26
CA PRO A 52 -26.58 -1.25 -13.22
C PRO A 52 -26.42 0.17 -12.67
N ASP A 53 -27.49 0.70 -12.11
CA ASP A 53 -27.47 1.97 -11.38
C ASP A 53 -26.74 1.79 -10.04
N ASP A 54 -25.86 2.73 -9.69
CA ASP A 54 -25.01 2.66 -8.50
C ASP A 54 -25.85 2.61 -7.20
N ALA A 55 -27.05 3.21 -7.23
CA ALA A 55 -28.01 3.17 -6.13
C ALA A 55 -28.61 1.77 -5.88
N GLN A 56 -28.65 0.91 -6.90
CA GLN A 56 -29.16 -0.45 -6.80
C GLN A 56 -28.12 -1.44 -6.26
N LEU A 57 -26.82 -1.14 -6.43
CA LEU A 57 -25.72 -1.99 -5.95
C LEU A 57 -25.47 -1.89 -4.43
N THR A 58 -25.98 -0.84 -3.79
CA THR A 58 -25.72 -0.56 -2.36
C THR A 58 -26.84 -1.07 -1.44
N ARG A 59 -27.95 -1.58 -1.99
CA ARG A 59 -29.06 -2.11 -1.20
C ARG A 59 -28.86 -3.62 -0.94
N PRO A 60 -28.94 -4.06 0.33
CA PRO A 60 -28.84 -5.47 0.68
C PRO A 60 -30.01 -6.30 0.13
#